data_AF-A0A6A4B5T6-F1
#
_entry.id   AF-A0A6A4B5T6-F1
#
_cell.length_a   1.000
_cell.length_b   1.000
_cell.length_c   1.000
_cell.angle_alpha   90.00
_cell.angle_beta   90.00
_cell.angle_gamma   90.00
#
_symmetry.space_group_name_H-M   'P 1'
#
loop_
_entity.id
_entity.type
_entity.pdbx_description
1 polymer ?
#
loop_
_entity_poly.entity_id
_entity_poly.type
_entity_poly.pdbx_seq_one_letter_code
_entity_poly.pdbx_strand_id
1 'polypeptide(L)'
;MASARHLWYLLVILPLFMVDASQKLRKTTCPVCNMDAKADINAPILGDQHVYACEMAGHINMIRSNPIANLGQPVAADITADEIYMDATDISCPVCGKGYNQLAHAVPWLSKGAQKIYTCSEEHAQMVHDDPTAYVEAQSSSSGFCYSGAAAKPTGSVMLNGFQLAIGRESTCLLLLFQSWVLSSAIKYAVAFVGVVLLAMSLEGFGELREHVHKRLLHQHGVVIRPSENDVA
;
A
#
# COMPACT_ATOMS: atom_id res chain seq x y z
N MET A 1 -25.12 -33.67 -20.80
CA MET A 1 -24.86 -32.32 -20.25
C MET A 1 -24.53 -32.39 -18.74
N ALA A 2 -23.55 -33.20 -18.34
CA ALA A 2 -23.17 -33.38 -16.92
C ALA A 2 -21.70 -33.04 -16.61
N SER A 3 -20.86 -32.81 -17.64
CA SER A 3 -19.43 -32.54 -17.47
C SER A 3 -19.11 -31.08 -17.11
N ALA A 4 -19.90 -30.12 -17.62
CA ALA A 4 -19.63 -28.69 -17.43
C ALA A 4 -19.89 -28.16 -16.01
N ARG A 5 -20.79 -28.79 -15.24
CA ARG A 5 -21.11 -28.36 -13.86
C ARG A 5 -20.03 -28.76 -12.87
N HIS A 6 -19.34 -29.89 -13.08
CA HIS A 6 -18.22 -30.30 -12.23
C HIS A 6 -16.95 -29.47 -12.46
N LEU A 7 -16.71 -29.03 -13.71
CA LEU A 7 -15.60 -28.13 -14.02
C LEU A 7 -15.74 -26.78 -13.30
N TRP A 8 -16.97 -26.29 -13.14
CA TRP A 8 -17.26 -25.02 -12.46
C TRP A 8 -17.07 -25.11 -10.94
N TYR A 9 -17.39 -26.24 -10.32
CA TYR A 9 -17.07 -26.48 -8.90
C TYR A 9 -15.56 -26.61 -8.65
N LEU A 10 -14.81 -27.23 -9.56
CA LEU A 10 -13.34 -27.27 -9.47
C LEU A 10 -12.72 -25.87 -9.62
N LEU A 11 -13.24 -25.01 -10.49
CA LEU A 11 -12.78 -23.63 -10.68
C LEU A 11 -13.12 -22.69 -9.52
N VAL A 12 -14.19 -22.97 -8.78
CA VAL A 12 -14.63 -22.16 -7.62
C VAL A 12 -14.01 -22.64 -6.30
N ILE A 13 -13.54 -23.90 -6.21
CA ILE A 13 -12.87 -24.44 -5.01
C ILE A 13 -11.35 -24.22 -5.06
N LEU A 14 -10.74 -24.05 -6.24
CA LEU A 14 -9.30 -23.85 -6.36
C LEU A 14 -8.72 -22.51 -5.83
N PRO A 15 -9.46 -21.39 -5.64
CA PRO A 15 -8.84 -20.20 -5.08
C PRO A 15 -8.82 -20.21 -3.53
N LEU A 16 -9.35 -21.24 -2.87
CA LEU A 16 -9.44 -21.29 -1.41
C LEU A 16 -8.24 -21.94 -0.71
N PHE A 17 -7.23 -22.40 -1.45
CA PHE A 17 -6.04 -23.08 -0.90
C PHE A 17 -4.71 -22.37 -1.23
N MET A 18 -4.72 -21.06 -1.41
CA MET A 18 -3.50 -20.26 -1.23
C MET A 18 -3.64 -19.46 0.07
N VAL A 19 -3.53 -20.19 1.19
CA VAL A 19 -3.16 -19.55 2.44
C VAL A 19 -1.67 -19.33 2.34
N ASP A 20 -1.26 -18.16 1.83
CA ASP A 20 0.12 -17.67 1.88
C ASP A 20 0.50 -17.52 3.36
N ALA A 21 1.01 -18.60 3.96
CA ALA A 21 1.46 -18.62 5.33
C ALA A 21 2.99 -18.39 5.39
N SER A 22 3.48 -17.33 4.76
CA SER A 22 4.91 -17.01 4.83
C SER A 22 5.33 -16.54 6.23
N GLN A 23 4.45 -15.95 7.05
CA GLN A 23 4.78 -15.52 8.42
C GLN A 23 3.55 -15.53 9.34
N LYS A 24 3.73 -15.84 10.63
CA LYS A 24 2.67 -15.73 11.66
C LYS A 24 2.39 -14.28 12.02
N LEU A 25 1.55 -13.61 11.22
CA LEU A 25 1.20 -12.19 11.38
C LEU A 25 0.73 -11.80 12.79
N ARG A 26 0.06 -12.69 13.53
CA ARG A 26 -0.38 -12.42 14.92
C ARG A 26 0.75 -12.23 15.92
N LYS A 27 1.97 -12.67 15.57
CA LYS A 27 3.19 -12.54 16.37
C LYS A 27 4.16 -11.52 15.75
N THR A 28 3.79 -10.92 14.63
CA THR A 28 4.60 -9.98 13.87
C THR A 28 4.32 -8.55 14.31
N THR A 29 5.36 -7.81 14.69
CA THR A 29 5.26 -6.38 15.04
C THR A 29 5.96 -5.50 14.02
N CYS A 30 5.48 -4.27 13.84
CA CYS A 30 6.04 -3.28 12.95
C CYS A 30 7.47 -2.92 13.38
N PRO A 31 8.46 -2.97 12.46
CA PRO A 31 9.86 -2.70 12.81
C PRO A 31 10.15 -1.29 13.31
N VAL A 32 9.28 -0.34 12.96
CA VAL A 32 9.46 1.08 13.27
C VAL A 32 8.99 1.43 14.67
N CYS A 33 7.83 0.91 15.08
CA CYS A 33 7.12 1.37 16.28
C CYS A 33 6.66 0.24 17.22
N ASN A 34 6.95 -1.02 16.89
CA ASN A 34 6.55 -2.20 17.67
C ASN A 34 5.05 -2.34 17.94
N MET A 35 4.21 -1.78 17.07
CA MET A 35 2.76 -2.03 17.03
C MET A 35 2.45 -3.26 16.18
N ASP A 36 1.26 -3.84 16.36
CA ASP A 36 0.84 -5.00 15.57
C ASP A 36 0.91 -4.73 14.06
N ALA A 37 1.55 -5.65 13.33
CA ALA A 37 1.65 -5.56 11.87
C ALA A 37 0.34 -6.01 11.21
N LYS A 38 0.04 -5.47 10.02
CA LYS A 38 -1.12 -5.88 9.23
C LYS A 38 -0.71 -6.54 7.92
N ALA A 39 -1.49 -7.55 7.51
CA ALA A 39 -1.25 -8.32 6.29
C ALA A 39 -1.25 -7.47 5.01
N ASP A 40 -2.10 -6.45 4.98
CA ASP A 40 -2.32 -5.57 3.83
C ASP A 40 -1.24 -4.48 3.66
N ILE A 41 -0.34 -4.35 4.64
CA ILE A 41 0.73 -3.35 4.66
C ILE A 41 2.07 -4.08 4.68
N ASN A 42 2.51 -4.50 3.50
CA ASN A 42 3.74 -5.26 3.33
C ASN A 42 4.63 -4.72 2.20
N ALA A 43 5.88 -5.14 2.20
CA ALA A 43 6.81 -4.99 1.10
C ALA A 43 7.48 -6.35 0.82
N PRO A 44 7.46 -6.81 -0.44
CA PRO A 44 8.12 -8.04 -0.82
C PRO A 44 9.64 -7.84 -0.79
N ILE A 45 10.35 -8.92 -0.45
CA ILE A 45 11.80 -9.06 -0.45
C ILE A 45 12.09 -10.27 -1.34
N LEU A 46 13.21 -10.25 -2.07
CA LEU A 46 13.64 -11.41 -2.86
C LEU A 46 13.71 -12.68 -2.00
N GLY A 47 13.40 -13.82 -2.62
CA GLY A 47 13.33 -15.11 -1.92
C GLY A 47 12.01 -15.33 -1.17
N ASP A 48 10.90 -14.79 -1.68
CA ASP A 48 9.54 -14.96 -1.14
C ASP A 48 9.38 -14.50 0.32
N GLN A 49 10.26 -13.58 0.75
CA GLN A 49 10.21 -12.96 2.07
C GLN A 49 9.41 -11.66 2.02
N HIS A 50 8.86 -11.27 3.16
CA HIS A 50 8.05 -10.07 3.28
C HIS A 50 8.39 -9.33 4.57
N VAL A 51 8.33 -8.00 4.52
CA VAL A 51 8.32 -7.15 5.72
C VAL A 51 6.95 -6.51 5.84
N TYR A 52 6.36 -6.59 7.04
CA TYR A 52 5.03 -6.05 7.36
C TYR A 52 5.14 -4.84 8.28
N ALA A 53 4.24 -3.88 8.12
CA ALA A 53 4.17 -2.71 8.99
C ALA A 53 2.76 -2.53 9.57
N CYS A 54 2.64 -1.61 10.53
CA CYS A 54 1.35 -1.20 11.09
C CYS A 54 0.70 -0.12 10.20
N GLU A 55 -0.59 0.14 10.46
CA GLU A 55 -1.41 1.13 9.73
C GLU A 55 -1.02 2.59 9.98
N MET A 56 -0.02 2.85 10.82
CA MET A 56 0.42 4.20 11.12
C MET A 56 1.26 4.80 9.99
N ALA A 57 1.11 6.11 9.80
CA ALA A 57 1.68 6.98 8.76
C ALA A 57 2.91 6.44 8.03
N GLY A 58 2.69 5.70 6.93
CA GLY A 58 3.73 5.44 5.92
C GLY A 58 4.96 4.67 6.42
N HIS A 59 4.91 3.95 7.54
CA HIS A 59 6.05 3.18 8.05
C HIS A 59 6.60 2.20 7.01
N ILE A 60 5.72 1.58 6.22
CA ILE A 60 6.15 0.72 5.13
C ILE A 60 6.91 1.49 4.05
N ASN A 61 6.51 2.73 3.76
CA ASN A 61 7.21 3.56 2.79
C ASN A 61 8.58 3.98 3.31
N MET A 62 8.72 4.24 4.62
CA MET A 62 10.01 4.56 5.24
C MET A 62 10.98 3.38 5.17
N ILE A 63 10.50 2.15 5.41
CA ILE A 63 11.29 0.93 5.28
C ILE A 63 11.75 0.76 3.82
N ARG A 64 10.89 1.07 2.86
CA ARG A 64 11.20 0.90 1.42
C ARG A 64 12.11 1.98 0.86
N SER A 65 11.91 3.24 1.23
CA SER A 65 12.67 4.36 0.66
C SER A 65 14.08 4.47 1.22
N ASN A 66 14.33 3.91 2.40
CA ASN A 66 15.65 3.89 3.02
C ASN A 66 15.83 2.62 3.85
N PRO A 67 15.94 1.44 3.21
CA PRO A 67 16.00 0.17 3.94
C PRO A 67 17.27 0.06 4.77
N ILE A 68 18.40 0.64 4.33
CA ILE A 68 19.68 0.57 5.04
C ILE A 68 19.62 1.24 6.42
N ALA A 69 18.89 2.36 6.56
CA ALA A 69 18.70 3.01 7.86
C ALA A 69 17.83 2.19 8.83
N ASN A 70 17.15 1.16 8.33
CA ASN A 70 16.20 0.34 9.07
C ASN A 70 16.67 -1.11 9.29
N LEU A 71 17.89 -1.46 8.88
CA LEU A 71 18.48 -2.78 9.09
C LEU A 71 19.49 -2.76 10.23
N GLY A 72 19.46 -3.81 11.05
CA GLY A 72 20.50 -4.08 12.05
C GLY A 72 21.63 -4.91 11.46
N GLN A 73 22.67 -5.13 12.25
CA GLN A 73 23.81 -5.95 11.87
C GLN A 73 23.38 -7.41 11.61
N PRO A 74 24.00 -8.11 10.66
CA PRO A 74 23.82 -9.55 10.47
C PRO A 74 24.09 -10.33 11.76
N VAL A 75 23.21 -11.29 12.05
CA VAL A 75 23.34 -12.18 13.21
C VAL A 75 23.08 -13.63 12.79
N ALA A 76 23.74 -14.58 13.46
CA ALA A 76 23.36 -15.98 13.38
C ALA A 76 21.96 -16.15 13.98
N ALA A 77 21.06 -16.79 13.25
CA ALA A 77 19.67 -16.96 13.66
C ALA A 77 19.11 -18.28 13.13
N ASP A 78 18.48 -19.02 14.02
CA ASP A 78 17.75 -20.23 13.66
C ASP A 78 16.30 -19.87 13.31
N ILE A 79 15.93 -20.11 12.06
CA ILE A 79 14.58 -19.84 11.56
C ILE A 79 13.52 -20.75 12.20
N THR A 80 13.91 -21.98 12.56
CA THR A 80 12.99 -22.97 13.13
C THR A 80 12.62 -22.66 14.58
N ALA A 81 13.46 -21.89 15.28
CA ALA A 81 13.23 -21.43 16.63
C ALA A 81 12.41 -20.12 16.70
N ASP A 82 12.20 -19.43 15.57
CA ASP A 82 11.53 -18.13 15.55
C ASP A 82 10.01 -18.27 15.47
N GLU A 83 9.28 -17.73 16.46
CA GLU A 83 7.83 -17.82 16.52
C GLU A 83 7.10 -17.23 15.30
N ILE A 84 7.74 -16.29 14.59
CA ILE A 84 7.16 -15.62 13.43
C ILE A 84 7.33 -16.48 12.17
N TYR A 85 8.45 -17.20 12.07
CA TYR A 85 8.90 -17.85 10.84
C TYR A 85 8.87 -19.39 10.90
N MET A 86 8.62 -20.00 12.06
CA MET A 86 8.68 -21.46 12.24
C MET A 86 7.83 -22.29 11.25
N ASP A 87 6.74 -21.71 10.72
CA ASP A 87 5.81 -22.37 9.80
C ASP A 87 6.01 -21.94 8.32
N ALA A 88 7.00 -21.08 8.05
CA ALA A 88 7.21 -20.38 6.78
C ALA A 88 7.99 -21.20 5.74
N THR A 89 7.41 -22.30 5.25
CA THR A 89 8.14 -23.26 4.40
C THR A 89 8.51 -22.76 2.99
N ASP A 90 7.88 -21.67 2.55
CA ASP A 90 8.03 -21.02 1.25
C ASP A 90 9.19 -20.01 1.19
N ILE A 91 9.77 -19.65 2.34
CA ILE A 91 10.86 -18.68 2.39
C ILE A 91 12.16 -19.26 1.82
N SER A 92 12.84 -18.45 1.02
CA SER A 92 14.15 -18.76 0.45
C SER A 92 15.14 -17.59 0.61
N CYS A 93 16.42 -17.89 0.42
CA CYS A 93 17.49 -16.92 0.53
C CYS A 93 17.41 -15.89 -0.62
N PRO A 94 17.42 -14.57 -0.34
CA PRO A 94 17.28 -13.52 -1.36
C PRO A 94 18.38 -13.52 -2.42
N VAL A 95 19.56 -14.03 -2.08
CA VAL A 95 20.77 -13.98 -2.94
C VAL A 95 20.87 -15.22 -3.84
N CYS A 96 20.58 -16.41 -3.30
CA CYS A 96 20.87 -17.68 -3.99
C CYS A 96 19.68 -18.64 -4.11
N GLY A 97 18.52 -18.30 -3.54
CA GLY A 97 17.32 -19.13 -3.61
C GLY A 97 17.36 -20.43 -2.80
N LYS A 98 18.33 -20.61 -1.89
CA LYS A 98 18.33 -21.74 -0.95
C LYS A 98 17.08 -21.71 -0.07
N GLY A 99 16.39 -22.84 0.05
CA GLY A 99 15.13 -22.93 0.79
C GLY A 99 15.27 -22.89 2.31
N TYR A 100 14.11 -22.82 2.97
CA TYR A 100 13.91 -22.66 4.42
C TYR A 100 14.92 -23.39 5.33
N ASN A 101 15.12 -24.70 5.13
CA ASN A 101 15.97 -25.53 6.01
C ASN A 101 17.48 -25.20 5.96
N GLN A 102 17.91 -24.33 5.04
CA GLN A 102 19.31 -23.94 4.87
C GLN A 102 19.56 -22.50 5.31
N LEU A 103 18.58 -21.84 5.93
CA LEU A 103 18.69 -20.48 6.43
C LEU A 103 19.22 -20.51 7.87
N ALA A 104 20.40 -19.90 8.08
CA ALA A 104 21.13 -19.95 9.33
C ALA A 104 21.54 -18.55 9.85
N HIS A 105 21.34 -17.52 9.03
CA HIS A 105 21.70 -16.15 9.33
C HIS A 105 20.51 -15.26 9.06
N ALA A 106 20.43 -14.14 9.76
CA ALA A 106 19.37 -13.17 9.54
C ALA A 106 19.86 -11.74 9.72
N VAL A 107 19.27 -10.83 8.96
CA VAL A 107 19.43 -9.38 9.12
C VAL A 107 18.16 -8.87 9.80
N PRO A 108 18.22 -8.46 11.08
CA PRO A 108 17.04 -7.99 11.78
C PRO A 108 16.63 -6.62 11.23
N TRP A 109 15.33 -6.40 11.08
CA TRP A 109 14.81 -5.03 10.96
C TRP A 109 14.89 -4.37 12.34
N LEU A 110 15.25 -3.08 12.41
CA LEU A 110 15.48 -2.25 13.63
C LEU A 110 15.04 -2.85 14.98
N SER A 111 15.86 -2.60 16.01
CA SER A 111 15.79 -3.19 17.37
C SER A 111 14.44 -3.22 18.11
N LYS A 112 13.41 -2.53 17.61
CA LYS A 112 12.06 -2.55 18.18
C LYS A 112 11.13 -3.58 17.52
N GLY A 113 11.42 -4.04 16.31
CA GLY A 113 10.65 -5.07 15.61
C GLY A 113 11.17 -6.48 15.87
N ALA A 114 10.29 -7.47 15.73
CA ALA A 114 10.67 -8.88 15.78
C ALA A 114 10.98 -9.49 14.41
N GLN A 115 10.77 -8.74 13.32
CA GLN A 115 10.96 -9.23 11.94
C GLN A 115 12.42 -9.23 11.51
N LYS A 116 12.80 -10.22 10.69
CA LYS A 116 14.16 -10.40 10.18
C LYS A 116 14.14 -10.89 8.73
N ILE A 117 15.19 -10.59 7.98
CA ILE A 117 15.44 -11.15 6.65
C ILE A 117 16.37 -12.35 6.82
N TYR A 118 15.94 -13.54 6.45
CA TYR A 118 16.74 -14.76 6.57
C TYR A 118 17.60 -15.02 5.34
N THR A 119 18.82 -15.46 5.57
CA THR A 119 19.80 -15.83 4.54
C THR A 119 20.51 -17.13 4.91
N CYS A 120 21.15 -17.77 3.92
CA CYS A 120 21.79 -19.06 4.15
C CYS A 120 23.19 -18.97 4.77
N SER A 121 23.84 -17.81 4.71
CA SER A 121 25.21 -17.62 5.21
C SER A 121 25.47 -16.18 5.64
N GLU A 122 26.54 -15.98 6.40
CA GLU A 122 26.96 -14.66 6.88
C GLU A 122 27.27 -13.71 5.71
N GLU A 123 27.89 -14.21 4.64
CA GLU A 123 28.23 -13.41 3.46
C GLU A 123 26.97 -12.94 2.73
N HIS A 124 25.93 -13.77 2.65
CA HIS A 124 24.66 -13.38 2.06
C HIS A 124 23.89 -12.41 2.96
N ALA A 125 23.99 -12.55 4.28
CA ALA A 125 23.44 -11.57 5.21
C ALA A 125 24.14 -10.22 5.06
N GLN A 126 25.46 -10.21 4.94
CA GLN A 126 26.25 -9.00 4.72
C GLN A 126 25.93 -8.35 3.37
N MET A 127 25.78 -9.14 2.31
CA MET A 127 25.42 -8.63 0.99
C MET A 127 24.04 -7.95 0.99
N VAL A 128 23.06 -8.51 1.71
CA VAL A 128 21.73 -7.89 1.89
C VAL A 128 21.82 -6.62 2.74
N HIS A 129 22.70 -6.59 3.74
CA HIS A 129 22.94 -5.39 4.57
C HIS A 129 23.65 -4.27 3.80
N ASP A 130 24.60 -4.61 2.92
CA ASP A 130 25.42 -3.66 2.17
C ASP A 130 24.67 -3.02 0.99
N ASP A 131 23.82 -3.79 0.29
CA ASP A 131 22.95 -3.29 -0.78
C ASP A 131 21.49 -3.76 -0.61
N PRO A 132 20.77 -3.21 0.39
CA PRO A 132 19.40 -3.65 0.66
C PRO A 132 18.39 -3.22 -0.40
N THR A 133 18.70 -2.18 -1.18
CA THR A 133 17.86 -1.71 -2.29
C THR A 133 17.68 -2.79 -3.35
N ALA A 134 18.74 -3.52 -3.70
CA ALA A 134 18.67 -4.61 -4.68
C ALA A 134 17.73 -5.75 -4.28
N TYR A 135 17.55 -5.99 -2.97
CA TYR A 135 16.78 -7.13 -2.45
C TYR A 135 15.37 -6.76 -1.95
N VAL A 136 15.16 -5.51 -1.54
CA VAL A 136 13.88 -5.00 -1.01
C VAL A 136 13.08 -4.24 -2.08
N GLU A 137 13.71 -3.74 -3.15
CA GLU A 137 13.04 -2.97 -4.22
C GLU A 137 12.77 -3.77 -5.51
N ALA A 138 13.14 -5.04 -5.60
CA ALA A 138 13.13 -5.82 -6.85
C ALA A 138 11.75 -6.10 -7.49
N GLN A 139 10.65 -5.52 -6.98
CA GLN A 139 9.32 -5.56 -7.61
C GLN A 139 8.71 -4.17 -7.85
N SER A 140 9.43 -3.23 -8.44
CA SER A 140 8.76 -2.11 -9.15
C SER A 140 8.68 -2.40 -10.64
N SER A 141 7.49 -2.79 -11.11
CA SER A 141 7.10 -2.54 -12.50
C SER A 141 6.94 -1.03 -12.69
N SER A 142 8.04 -0.35 -12.94
CA SER A 142 8.09 1.02 -13.45
C SER A 142 7.44 1.01 -14.84
N SER A 143 6.12 1.19 -14.91
CA SER A 143 5.52 1.72 -16.13
C SER A 143 6.09 3.12 -16.26
N GLY A 144 6.95 3.38 -17.26
CA GLY A 144 7.86 4.53 -17.35
C GLY A 144 7.25 5.94 -17.41
N PHE A 145 6.06 6.15 -16.88
CA PHE A 145 5.34 7.41 -16.75
C PHE A 145 5.63 8.14 -15.41
N CYS A 146 5.58 7.41 -14.29
CA CYS A 146 5.93 7.93 -12.95
C CYS A 146 6.30 6.79 -12.00
N TYR A 147 7.06 7.09 -10.95
CA TYR A 147 7.39 6.15 -9.88
C TYR A 147 6.19 5.98 -8.95
N SER A 148 5.55 4.81 -8.99
CA SER A 148 4.40 4.44 -8.14
C SER A 148 4.79 3.58 -6.94
N GLY A 149 6.08 3.45 -6.65
CA GLY A 149 6.60 2.51 -5.66
C GLY A 149 6.50 1.04 -6.11
N ALA A 150 7.25 0.17 -5.44
CA ALA A 150 7.34 -1.26 -5.77
C ALA A 150 6.19 -2.13 -5.19
N ALA A 151 5.02 -1.56 -4.86
CA ALA A 151 3.92 -2.34 -4.28
C ALA A 151 3.04 -2.90 -5.41
N ALA A 152 2.45 -4.09 -5.19
CA ALA A 152 1.44 -4.67 -6.09
C ALA A 152 0.24 -3.73 -6.36
N LYS A 153 0.07 -2.70 -5.51
CA LYS A 153 -0.84 -1.58 -5.71
C LYS A 153 -0.02 -0.29 -5.91
N PRO A 154 -0.29 0.51 -6.95
CA PRO A 154 0.41 1.75 -7.19
C PRO A 154 0.14 2.73 -6.03
N THR A 155 1.21 3.25 -5.44
CA THR A 155 1.16 4.31 -4.42
C THR A 155 1.45 5.66 -5.06
N GLY A 156 0.73 6.69 -4.64
CA GLY A 156 0.91 8.06 -5.12
C GLY A 156 0.92 9.07 -3.97
N SER A 157 1.52 10.24 -4.19
CA SER A 157 1.55 11.35 -3.23
C SER A 157 0.65 12.49 -3.69
N VAL A 158 0.15 13.27 -2.73
CA VAL A 158 -0.54 14.54 -3.00
C VAL A 158 0.47 15.70 -3.06
N MET A 159 1.62 15.55 -2.40
CA MET A 159 2.73 16.50 -2.49
C MET A 159 3.64 16.17 -3.68
N LEU A 160 3.85 17.17 -4.53
CA LEU A 160 4.94 17.20 -5.49
C LEU A 160 6.19 17.75 -4.79
N ASN A 161 7.36 17.15 -5.03
CA ASN A 161 8.62 17.71 -4.56
C ASN A 161 8.99 18.92 -5.44
N GLY A 162 8.65 20.13 -4.99
CA GLY A 162 9.05 21.39 -5.64
C GLY A 162 8.72 21.47 -7.14
N PHE A 163 9.70 21.89 -7.96
CA PHE A 163 9.58 22.07 -9.42
C PHE A 163 9.59 20.76 -10.23
N GLN A 164 9.14 19.65 -9.65
CA GLN A 164 9.04 18.39 -10.38
C GLN A 164 7.77 18.36 -11.25
N LEU A 165 7.95 18.03 -12.52
CA LEU A 165 6.85 17.68 -13.41
C LEU A 165 6.33 16.30 -13.03
N ALA A 166 5.00 16.11 -13.04
CA ALA A 166 4.34 14.83 -12.73
C ALA A 166 4.63 13.70 -13.73
N ILE A 167 5.55 13.92 -14.68
CA ILE A 167 5.87 13.05 -15.80
C ILE A 167 7.39 12.85 -15.81
N GLY A 168 7.84 11.63 -15.58
CA GLY A 168 9.26 11.29 -15.50
C GLY A 168 9.49 10.01 -14.71
N ARG A 169 10.54 9.25 -15.06
CA ARG A 169 10.86 7.99 -14.37
C ARG A 169 11.21 8.17 -12.88
N GLU A 170 11.60 9.39 -12.50
CA GLU A 170 11.98 9.77 -11.14
C GLU A 170 10.91 10.62 -10.42
N SER A 171 9.79 10.95 -11.07
CA SER A 171 8.72 11.73 -10.46
C SER A 171 7.73 10.82 -9.73
N THR A 172 7.29 11.23 -8.54
CA THR A 172 6.29 10.51 -7.75
C THR A 172 4.93 10.56 -8.43
N CYS A 173 4.22 9.43 -8.54
CA CYS A 173 2.88 9.42 -9.10
C CYS A 173 1.90 10.24 -8.26
N LEU A 174 1.01 10.99 -8.92
CA LEU A 174 0.00 11.80 -8.27
C LEU A 174 -1.20 10.95 -7.80
N LEU A 175 -1.76 11.33 -6.64
CA LEU A 175 -2.95 10.72 -6.06
C LEU A 175 -4.16 11.66 -6.22
N LEU A 176 -5.27 11.13 -6.73
CA LEU A 176 -6.51 11.87 -6.94
C LEU A 176 -7.58 11.46 -5.92
N LEU A 177 -7.80 12.29 -4.90
CA LEU A 177 -8.85 12.20 -3.86
C LEU A 177 -8.78 10.97 -2.93
N PHE A 178 -8.56 9.76 -3.45
CA PHE A 178 -8.52 8.49 -2.70
C PHE A 178 -7.20 7.72 -2.91
N GLN A 179 -6.80 6.92 -1.92
CA GLN A 179 -5.57 6.12 -1.96
C GLN A 179 -5.49 5.13 -3.12
N SER A 180 -6.62 4.63 -3.61
CA SER A 180 -6.68 3.69 -4.74
C SER A 180 -6.61 4.37 -6.11
N TRP A 181 -6.75 5.70 -6.18
CA TRP A 181 -6.85 6.47 -7.43
C TRP A 181 -5.53 7.17 -7.74
N VAL A 182 -4.55 6.37 -8.20
CA VAL A 182 -3.21 6.84 -8.55
C VAL A 182 -3.05 7.01 -10.06
N LEU A 183 -2.51 8.16 -10.45
CA LEU A 183 -2.27 8.62 -11.82
C LEU A 183 -0.99 8.01 -12.39
N SER A 184 -1.01 6.69 -12.59
CA SER A 184 0.17 5.91 -13.01
C SER A 184 0.42 5.89 -14.53
N SER A 185 -0.47 6.47 -15.35
CA SER A 185 -0.33 6.48 -16.81
C SER A 185 -0.97 7.72 -17.43
N ALA A 186 -0.56 8.05 -18.66
CA ALA A 186 -1.09 9.18 -19.42
C ALA A 186 -2.62 9.11 -19.60
N ILE A 187 -3.18 7.92 -19.78
CA ILE A 187 -4.64 7.73 -19.94
C ILE A 187 -5.35 8.07 -18.63
N LYS A 188 -4.83 7.59 -17.49
CA LYS A 188 -5.40 7.93 -16.18
C LYS A 188 -5.35 9.44 -15.93
N TYR A 189 -4.26 10.09 -16.36
CA TYR A 189 -4.14 11.54 -16.28
C TYR A 189 -5.21 12.28 -17.10
N ALA A 190 -5.41 11.87 -18.36
CA ALA A 190 -6.43 12.47 -19.22
C ALA A 190 -7.86 12.29 -18.65
N VAL A 191 -8.18 11.08 -18.17
CA VAL A 191 -9.49 10.79 -17.56
C VAL A 191 -9.69 11.61 -16.28
N ALA A 192 -8.66 11.72 -15.43
CA ALA A 192 -8.72 12.52 -14.22
C ALA A 192 -8.94 14.01 -14.52
N PHE A 193 -8.25 14.56 -15.53
CA PHE A 193 -8.44 15.94 -15.95
C PHE A 193 -9.88 16.20 -16.38
N VAL A 194 -10.43 15.36 -17.26
CA VAL A 194 -11.84 15.47 -17.69
C VAL A 194 -12.79 15.31 -16.50
N GLY A 195 -12.52 14.37 -15.60
CA GLY A 195 -13.32 14.15 -14.40
C GLY A 195 -13.36 15.37 -13.47
N VAL A 196 -12.22 16.03 -13.23
CA VAL A 196 -12.14 17.25 -12.41
C VAL A 196 -12.93 18.40 -13.05
N VAL A 197 -12.81 18.58 -14.38
CA VAL A 197 -13.57 19.61 -15.10
C VAL A 197 -15.07 19.36 -15.01
N LEU A 198 -15.52 18.12 -15.25
CA LEU A 198 -16.94 17.77 -15.15
C LEU A 198 -17.48 17.90 -13.71
N LEU A 199 -16.66 17.55 -12.72
CA LEU A 199 -17.02 17.72 -11.31
C LEU A 199 -17.20 19.21 -10.98
N ALA A 200 -16.31 20.07 -11.45
CA ALA A 200 -16.43 21.53 -11.25
C ALA A 200 -17.72 22.08 -11.89
N MET A 201 -18.03 21.68 -13.13
CA MET A 201 -19.29 22.06 -13.79
C MET A 201 -20.52 21.56 -13.02
N SER A 202 -20.44 20.35 -12.47
CA SER A 202 -21.53 19.76 -11.69
C SER A 202 -21.76 20.49 -10.36
N LEU A 203 -20.71 20.98 -9.71
CA LEU A 203 -20.83 21.76 -8.48
C LEU A 203 -21.53 23.10 -8.72
N GLU A 204 -21.20 23.78 -9.82
CA GLU A 204 -21.90 25.00 -10.23
C GLU A 204 -23.39 24.71 -10.52
N GLY A 205 -23.67 23.66 -11.30
CA GLY A 205 -25.04 23.24 -11.59
C GLY A 205 -25.83 22.85 -10.34
N PHE A 206 -25.19 22.24 -9.34
CA PHE A 206 -25.84 21.93 -8.06
C PHE A 206 -26.13 23.19 -7.25
N GLY A 207 -25.28 24.22 -7.36
CA GLY A 207 -25.51 25.55 -6.80
C GLY A 207 -26.77 26.20 -7.38
N GLU A 208 -26.90 26.22 -8.71
CA GLU A 208 -28.09 26.76 -9.39
C GLU A 208 -29.35 25.97 -9.04
N LEU A 209 -29.26 24.63 -9.02
CA LEU A 209 -30.37 23.76 -8.65
C LEU A 209 -30.84 24.04 -7.23
N ARG A 210 -29.91 24.18 -6.28
CA ARG A 210 -30.21 24.53 -4.89
C ARG A 210 -30.96 25.85 -4.82
N GLU A 211 -30.53 26.86 -5.58
CA GLU A 211 -31.21 28.16 -5.59
C GLU A 211 -32.61 28.06 -6.21
N HIS A 212 -32.78 27.27 -7.27
CA HIS A 212 -34.08 27.04 -7.89
C HIS A 212 -35.06 26.34 -6.93
N VAL A 213 -34.59 25.30 -6.22
CA VAL A 213 -35.37 24.59 -5.21
C VAL A 213 -35.71 25.51 -4.03
N HIS A 214 -34.76 26.33 -3.58
CA HIS A 214 -34.98 27.28 -2.50
C HIS A 214 -36.06 28.31 -2.85
N LYS A 215 -35.99 28.90 -4.06
CA LYS A 215 -37.02 29.83 -4.56
C LYS A 215 -38.39 29.17 -4.67
N ARG A 216 -38.47 27.92 -5.17
CA ARG A 216 -39.74 27.18 -5.22
C ARG A 216 -40.31 26.86 -3.85
N LEU A 217 -39.47 26.43 -2.90
CA LEU A 217 -39.89 26.13 -1.53
C LEU A 217 -40.40 27.39 -0.82
N LEU A 218 -39.69 28.51 -0.93
CA LEU A 218 -40.14 29.80 -0.41
C LEU A 218 -41.44 30.27 -1.07
N HIS A 219 -41.61 30.06 -2.37
CA HIS A 219 -42.86 30.43 -3.05
C HIS A 219 -44.05 29.56 -2.59
N GLN A 220 -43.84 28.26 -2.35
CA GLN A 220 -44.92 27.35 -1.99
C GLN A 220 -45.24 27.34 -0.48
N HIS A 221 -44.23 27.52 0.38
CA HIS A 221 -44.35 27.35 1.83
C HIS A 221 -43.84 28.56 2.63
N GLY A 222 -43.47 29.64 1.96
CA GLY A 222 -43.03 30.86 2.61
C GLY A 222 -44.17 31.53 3.36
N VAL A 223 -44.15 31.45 4.69
CA VAL A 223 -45.03 32.23 5.54
C VAL A 223 -44.43 33.63 5.68
N VAL A 224 -45.07 34.61 5.05
CA VAL A 224 -44.75 36.02 5.29
C VAL A 224 -45.35 36.40 6.63
N ILE A 225 -44.53 36.40 7.69
CA ILE A 225 -44.92 37.00 8.97
C ILE A 225 -44.87 38.51 8.76
N ARG A 226 -46.02 39.11 8.45
CA ARG A 226 -46.16 40.57 8.49
C ARG A 226 -46.04 41.00 9.95
N PRO A 227 -45.20 41.99 10.29
CA PRO A 227 -45.24 42.57 11.62
C PRO A 227 -46.66 43.10 11.84
N SER A 228 -47.30 42.69 12.94
CA SER A 228 -48.57 43.25 13.35
C SER A 228 -48.37 44.72 13.66
N GLU A 229 -49.17 45.55 13.02
CA GLU A 229 -49.27 47.00 13.19
C GLU A 229 -49.84 47.33 14.59
N ASN A 230 -49.11 46.96 15.66
CA ASN A 230 -49.49 47.22 17.05
C ASN A 230 -48.30 47.37 18.03
N ASP A 231 -47.05 47.28 17.56
CA ASP A 231 -45.85 47.68 18.32
C ASP A 231 -45.05 48.61 17.38
N VAL A 232 -44.99 49.94 17.51
CA VAL A 232 -44.66 50.78 18.66
C VAL A 232 -45.23 52.19 18.39
N ALA A 233 -45.74 52.79 19.47
CA ALA A 233 -46.41 54.09 19.61
C ALA A 233 -45.71 55.32 19.02
#